data_AF-A0A7V3FAH0-F1
#
_entry.id   AF-A0A7V3FAH0-F1
#
_cell.length_a   1.000
_cell.length_b   1.000
_cell.length_c   1.000
_cell.angle_alpha   90.00
_cell.angle_beta   90.00
_cell.angle_gamma   90.00
#
_symmetry.space_group_name_H-M   'P 1'
#
loop_
_entity.id
_entity.type
_entity.pdbx_description
1 polymer ?
#
loop_
_entity_poly.entity_id
_entity_poly.type
_entity_poly.pdbx_seq_one_letter_code
_entity_poly.pdbx_strand_id
1 'polypeptide(L)'
;MGDSGDYLEQTGGAFDLDSLKKKHRRREAAAKPRNALAAIEREILEEVAAQSGRYGDRLDALLGAMQTLRHTIEHDIIHLSHRSEPAASVLEEVNARIAEYNQLRRQAQQVQHYLIIHREAMGFWHHDDVFRLYPIPASLTPLSARQSPEPPARA
;
A
#
# COMPACT_ATOMS: atom_id res chain seq x y z
N MET A 1 84.18 43.08 -22.28
CA MET A 1 83.21 44.10 -22.74
C MET A 1 82.22 43.37 -23.64
N GLY A 2 81.00 43.14 -23.13
CA GLY A 2 79.80 42.52 -23.76
C GLY A 2 79.95 41.03 -24.08
N ASP A 3 79.31 40.04 -23.45
CA ASP A 3 78.02 39.89 -22.74
C ASP A 3 76.79 40.47 -23.46
N SER A 4 76.04 39.58 -24.13
CA SER A 4 74.58 39.60 -24.34
C SER A 4 74.25 38.46 -25.30
N GLY A 5 74.10 37.25 -24.76
CA GLY A 5 73.48 36.14 -25.47
C GLY A 5 71.98 36.35 -25.59
N ASP A 6 71.47 36.15 -26.81
CA ASP A 6 70.06 36.06 -27.16
C ASP A 6 69.27 35.19 -26.18
N TYR A 7 68.34 35.80 -25.44
CA TYR A 7 67.23 35.11 -24.81
C TYR A 7 65.95 35.48 -25.58
N LEU A 8 65.76 34.82 -26.72
CA LEU A 8 64.48 34.74 -27.40
C LEU A 8 63.62 33.66 -26.70
N GLU A 9 62.52 34.14 -26.14
CA GLU A 9 61.21 33.49 -25.99
C GLU A 9 61.12 31.97 -26.26
N GLN A 10 60.68 31.20 -25.26
CA GLN A 10 59.70 30.11 -25.46
C GLN A 10 59.29 29.44 -24.14
N THR A 11 58.13 29.82 -23.60
CA THR A 11 57.27 28.89 -22.84
C THR A 11 55.80 29.13 -23.18
N GLY A 12 55.48 29.20 -24.47
CA GLY A 12 54.11 29.09 -24.96
C GLY A 12 53.70 27.63 -25.08
N GLY A 13 53.53 26.92 -23.95
CA GLY A 13 52.91 25.60 -23.95
C GLY A 13 51.46 25.75 -24.42
N ALA A 14 51.20 25.42 -25.68
CA ALA A 14 49.87 25.52 -26.27
C ALA A 14 48.87 24.71 -25.42
N PHE A 15 48.01 25.41 -24.68
CA PHE A 15 46.90 24.80 -23.96
C PHE A 15 45.98 24.14 -25.01
N ASP A 16 46.03 22.81 -25.10
CA ASP A 16 45.20 22.03 -26.01
C ASP A 16 43.74 21.99 -25.50
N LEU A 17 43.06 23.11 -25.73
CA LEU A 17 41.65 23.32 -25.44
C LEU A 17 40.75 22.32 -26.17
N ASP A 18 41.19 21.80 -27.33
CA ASP A 18 40.40 20.86 -28.12
C ASP A 18 40.44 19.44 -27.54
N SER A 19 41.57 19.00 -27.00
CA SER A 19 41.65 17.75 -26.24
C SER A 19 40.81 17.80 -24.96
N LEU A 20 40.78 18.95 -24.26
CA LEU A 20 39.93 19.15 -23.09
C LEU A 20 38.43 19.11 -23.45
N LYS A 21 38.01 19.81 -24.51
CA LYS A 21 36.62 19.79 -25.01
C LYS A 21 36.20 18.40 -25.47
N LYS A 22 37.08 17.66 -26.16
CA LYS A 22 36.82 16.28 -26.60
C LYS A 22 36.69 15.31 -25.43
N LYS A 23 37.51 15.48 -24.38
CA LYS A 23 37.41 14.71 -23.12
C LYS A 23 36.11 15.03 -22.37
N HIS A 24 35.69 16.30 -22.33
CA HIS A 24 34.42 16.72 -21.73
C HIS A 24 33.21 16.11 -22.47
N ARG A 25 33.17 16.20 -23.80
CA ARG A 25 32.11 15.58 -24.62
C ARG A 25 31.99 14.07 -24.42
N ARG A 26 33.12 13.36 -24.30
CA ARG A 26 33.12 11.91 -24.02
C ARG A 26 32.58 11.59 -22.62
N ARG A 27 32.91 12.40 -21.61
CA ARG A 27 32.37 12.26 -20.26
C ARG A 27 30.87 12.58 -20.20
N GLU A 28 30.42 13.62 -20.87
CA GLU A 28 29.01 13.98 -20.99
C GLU A 28 28.21 12.90 -21.71
N ALA A 29 28.73 12.35 -22.81
CA ALA A 29 28.10 11.26 -23.55
C ALA A 29 28.00 9.97 -22.72
N ALA A 30 28.98 9.68 -21.85
CA ALA A 30 28.96 8.55 -20.94
C ALA A 30 28.10 8.78 -19.68
N ALA A 31 27.93 10.04 -19.26
CA ALA A 31 27.07 10.42 -18.13
C ALA A 31 25.58 10.47 -18.51
N LYS A 32 25.26 10.83 -19.75
CA LYS A 32 23.89 10.91 -20.27
C LYS A 32 23.07 9.60 -20.11
N PRO A 33 23.57 8.40 -20.47
CA PRO A 33 22.83 7.16 -20.23
C PRO A 33 22.72 6.81 -18.75
N ARG A 34 23.71 7.15 -17.91
CA ARG A 34 23.65 6.91 -16.46
C ARG A 34 22.60 7.82 -15.79
N ASN A 35 22.49 9.07 -16.22
CA ASN A 35 21.47 9.99 -15.76
C ASN A 35 20.07 9.59 -16.25
N ALA A 36 19.95 9.06 -17.47
CA ALA A 36 18.69 8.52 -17.98
C ALA A 36 18.25 7.26 -17.21
N LEU A 37 19.18 6.35 -16.91
CA LEU A 37 18.91 5.17 -16.08
C LEU A 37 18.46 5.57 -14.67
N ALA A 38 19.17 6.49 -14.02
CA ALA A 38 18.79 6.98 -12.69
C ALA A 38 17.42 7.68 -12.68
N ALA A 39 17.06 8.38 -13.78
CA ALA A 39 15.75 8.99 -13.92
C ALA A 39 14.64 7.93 -14.03
N ILE A 40 14.86 6.88 -14.83
CA ILE A 40 13.93 5.75 -14.96
C ILE A 40 13.81 4.99 -13.63
N GLU A 41 14.92 4.71 -12.94
CA GLU A 41 14.92 4.07 -11.63
C GLU A 41 14.07 4.86 -10.62
N ARG A 42 14.21 6.19 -10.60
CA ARG A 42 13.41 7.05 -9.74
C ARG A 42 11.93 7.00 -10.10
N GLU A 43 11.59 7.06 -11.39
CA GLU A 43 10.20 6.96 -11.86
C GLU A 43 9.56 5.63 -11.44
N ILE A 44 10.29 4.51 -11.60
CA ILE A 44 9.84 3.19 -11.14
C ILE A 44 9.62 3.19 -9.62
N LEU A 45 10.55 3.74 -8.83
CA LEU A 45 10.41 3.80 -7.37
C LEU A 45 9.22 4.65 -6.94
N GLU A 46 8.96 5.77 -7.62
CA GLU A 46 7.81 6.64 -7.37
C GLU A 46 6.48 5.93 -7.68
N GLU A 47 6.38 5.23 -8.81
CA GLU A 47 5.18 4.46 -9.16
C GLU A 47 4.92 3.31 -8.18
N VAL A 48 5.97 2.59 -7.79
CA VAL A 48 5.90 1.49 -6.83
C VAL A 48 5.42 1.98 -5.46
N ALA A 49 5.99 3.10 -4.98
CA ALA A 49 5.54 3.73 -3.73
C ALA A 49 4.08 4.18 -3.82
N ALA A 50 3.67 4.77 -4.94
CA ALA A 50 2.29 5.20 -5.15
C ALA A 50 1.31 4.02 -5.18
N GLN A 51 1.66 2.90 -5.82
CA GLN A 51 0.83 1.70 -5.82
C GLN A 51 0.69 1.10 -4.41
N SER A 52 1.79 1.00 -3.69
CA SER A 52 1.79 0.55 -2.29
C SER A 52 0.91 1.44 -1.40
N GLY A 53 1.01 2.76 -1.57
CA GLY A 53 0.14 3.74 -0.88
C GLY A 53 -1.34 3.51 -1.17
N ARG A 54 -1.72 3.28 -2.42
CA ARG A 54 -3.11 3.00 -2.81
C ARG A 54 -3.69 1.75 -2.15
N TYR A 55 -2.88 0.70 -1.94
CA TYR A 55 -3.33 -0.48 -1.20
C TYR A 55 -3.58 -0.17 0.27
N GLY A 56 -2.70 0.62 0.90
CA GLY A 56 -2.86 1.10 2.27
C GLY A 56 -4.13 1.94 2.44
N ASP A 57 -4.31 2.97 1.61
CA ASP A 57 -5.48 3.84 1.65
C ASP A 57 -6.79 3.05 1.50
N ARG A 58 -6.78 2.04 0.62
CA ARG A 58 -7.93 1.18 0.39
C ARG A 58 -8.21 0.27 1.60
N LEU A 59 -7.19 -0.24 2.27
CA LEU A 59 -7.35 -1.01 3.50
C LEU A 59 -7.92 -0.13 4.61
N ASP A 60 -7.39 1.08 4.79
CA ASP A 60 -7.88 2.02 5.79
C ASP A 60 -9.36 2.39 5.55
N ALA A 61 -9.74 2.63 4.30
CA ALA A 61 -11.13 2.89 3.94
C ALA A 61 -12.06 1.70 4.26
N LEU A 62 -11.64 0.48 3.94
CA LEU A 62 -12.42 -0.74 4.23
C LEU A 62 -12.54 -1.00 5.73
N LEU A 63 -11.44 -0.88 6.47
CA LEU A 63 -11.43 -1.05 7.93
C LEU A 63 -12.28 0.02 8.63
N GLY A 64 -12.22 1.26 8.16
CA GLY A 64 -13.09 2.34 8.62
C GLY A 64 -14.56 2.04 8.40
N ALA A 65 -14.94 1.62 7.18
CA ALA A 65 -16.32 1.22 6.87
C ALA A 65 -16.80 0.04 7.73
N MET A 66 -15.95 -0.96 7.93
CA MET A 66 -16.23 -2.09 8.82
C MET A 66 -16.45 -1.63 10.27
N GLN A 67 -15.64 -0.69 10.78
CA GLN A 67 -15.77 -0.18 12.14
C GLN A 67 -17.09 0.58 12.33
N THR A 68 -17.46 1.45 11.37
CA THR A 68 -18.74 2.15 11.39
C THR A 68 -19.91 1.17 11.40
N LEU A 69 -19.90 0.20 10.47
CA LEU A 69 -20.98 -0.78 10.36
C LEU A 69 -21.08 -1.67 11.59
N ARG A 70 -19.94 -2.07 12.17
CA ARG A 70 -19.89 -2.82 13.42
C ARG A 70 -20.55 -2.06 14.56
N HIS A 71 -20.27 -0.76 14.70
CA HIS A 71 -20.88 0.05 15.75
C HIS A 71 -22.41 0.12 15.59
N THR A 72 -22.91 0.24 14.36
CA THR A 72 -24.35 0.19 14.07
C THR A 72 -24.95 -1.17 14.44
N ILE A 73 -24.31 -2.27 14.04
CA ILE A 73 -24.78 -3.63 14.37
C ILE A 73 -24.81 -3.85 15.89
N GLU A 74 -23.76 -3.45 16.61
CA GLU A 74 -23.68 -3.58 18.08
C GLU A 74 -24.80 -2.78 18.75
N HIS A 75 -25.05 -1.55 18.30
CA HIS A 75 -26.16 -0.73 18.77
C HIS A 75 -27.51 -1.42 18.52
N ASP A 76 -27.76 -1.93 17.32
CA ASP A 76 -29.01 -2.61 16.97
C ASP A 76 -29.23 -3.87 17.81
N ILE A 77 -28.17 -4.66 18.05
CA ILE A 77 -28.22 -5.86 18.90
C ILE A 77 -28.60 -5.49 20.34
N ILE A 78 -28.03 -4.41 20.89
CA ILE A 78 -28.37 -3.93 22.24
C ILE A 78 -29.86 -3.56 22.30
N HIS A 79 -30.37 -2.81 21.32
CA HIS A 79 -31.80 -2.46 21.27
C HIS A 79 -32.71 -3.68 21.14
N LEU A 80 -32.29 -4.70 20.38
CA LEU A 80 -33.03 -5.95 20.25
C LEU A 80 -33.04 -6.75 21.55
N SER A 81 -31.94 -6.75 22.31
CA SER A 81 -31.84 -7.48 23.58
C SER A 81 -32.81 -6.97 24.66
N HIS A 82 -33.24 -5.71 24.57
CA HIS A 82 -34.23 -5.10 25.46
C HIS A 82 -35.69 -5.39 25.05
N ARG A 83 -35.92 -6.03 23.91
CA ARG A 83 -37.27 -6.41 23.44
C ARG A 83 -37.53 -7.88 23.74
N SER A 84 -38.68 -8.19 24.34
CA SER A 84 -39.06 -9.57 24.68
C SER A 84 -39.20 -10.47 23.44
N GLU A 85 -39.70 -9.92 22.33
CA GLU A 85 -39.80 -10.60 21.03
C GLU A 85 -39.52 -9.61 19.90
N PRO A 86 -38.33 -9.64 19.27
CA PRO A 86 -38.06 -8.83 18.11
C PRO A 86 -38.82 -9.37 16.89
N ALA A 87 -39.43 -8.46 16.12
CA ALA A 87 -40.07 -8.83 14.85
C ALA A 87 -39.05 -9.43 13.88
N ALA A 88 -39.46 -10.46 13.13
CA ALA A 88 -38.60 -11.16 12.17
C ALA A 88 -37.95 -10.20 11.16
N SER A 89 -38.68 -9.17 10.71
CA SER A 89 -38.16 -8.15 9.80
C SER A 89 -36.96 -7.38 10.38
N VAL A 90 -36.95 -7.10 11.68
CA VAL A 90 -35.85 -6.38 12.31
C VAL A 90 -34.61 -7.28 12.45
N LEU A 91 -34.80 -8.58 12.71
CA LEU A 91 -33.71 -9.55 12.68
C LEU A 91 -33.10 -9.68 11.28
N GLU A 92 -33.94 -9.70 10.23
CA GLU A 92 -33.50 -9.72 8.84
C GLU A 92 -32.66 -8.49 8.48
N GLU A 93 -33.08 -7.29 8.91
CA GLU A 93 -32.32 -6.05 8.69
C GLU A 93 -30.93 -6.09 9.35
N VAL A 94 -30.84 -6.54 10.60
CA VAL A 94 -29.55 -6.67 11.28
C VAL A 94 -28.68 -7.75 10.62
N ASN A 95 -29.28 -8.86 10.20
CA ASN A 95 -28.58 -9.91 9.47
C ASN A 95 -28.06 -9.45 8.10
N ALA A 96 -28.80 -8.58 7.40
CA ALA A 96 -28.34 -7.97 6.16
C ALA A 96 -27.09 -7.10 6.40
N ARG A 97 -27.07 -6.31 7.48
CA ARG A 97 -25.88 -5.53 7.90
C ARG A 97 -24.71 -6.43 8.27
N ILE A 98 -24.94 -7.53 8.97
CA ILE A 98 -23.92 -8.54 9.27
C ILE A 98 -23.34 -9.15 7.98
N ALA A 99 -24.19 -9.43 6.99
CA ALA A 99 -23.74 -9.94 5.70
C ALA A 99 -22.88 -8.92 4.94
N GLU A 100 -23.27 -7.65 4.95
CA GLU A 100 -22.50 -6.53 4.39
C GLU A 100 -21.13 -6.38 5.09
N TYR A 101 -21.12 -6.43 6.43
CA TYR A 101 -19.88 -6.41 7.21
C TYR A 101 -18.93 -7.54 6.80
N ASN A 102 -19.46 -8.76 6.68
CA ASN A 102 -18.68 -9.92 6.27
C ASN A 102 -18.19 -9.82 4.81
N GLN A 103 -18.92 -9.11 3.94
CA GLN A 103 -18.48 -8.82 2.59
C GLN A 103 -17.33 -7.81 2.57
N LEU A 104 -17.44 -6.71 3.33
CA LEU A 104 -16.33 -5.75 3.50
C LEU A 104 -15.09 -6.43 4.07
N ARG A 105 -15.27 -7.34 5.03
CA ARG A 105 -14.18 -8.17 5.56
C ARG A 105 -13.47 -8.97 4.48
N ARG A 106 -14.22 -9.67 3.61
CA ARG A 106 -13.63 -10.42 2.48
C ARG A 106 -12.87 -9.52 1.52
N GLN A 107 -13.39 -8.32 1.26
CA GLN A 107 -12.70 -7.33 0.42
C GLN A 107 -11.40 -6.86 1.08
N ALA A 108 -11.40 -6.59 2.39
CA ALA A 108 -10.20 -6.21 3.12
C ALA A 108 -9.14 -7.32 3.08
N GLN A 109 -9.55 -8.58 3.25
CA GLN A 109 -8.64 -9.73 3.15
C GLN A 109 -8.01 -9.85 1.76
N GLN A 110 -8.80 -9.63 0.71
CA GLN A 110 -8.32 -9.65 -0.66
C GLN A 110 -7.30 -8.52 -0.93
N VAL A 111 -7.59 -7.29 -0.49
CA VAL A 111 -6.67 -6.15 -0.65
C VAL A 111 -5.38 -6.38 0.15
N GLN A 112 -5.48 -6.90 1.38
CA GLN A 112 -4.31 -7.24 2.20
C GLN A 112 -3.44 -8.31 1.53
N HIS A 113 -4.07 -9.33 0.94
CA HIS A 113 -3.36 -10.35 0.18
C HIS A 113 -2.63 -9.77 -1.05
N TYR A 114 -3.26 -8.86 -1.79
CA TYR A 114 -2.61 -8.18 -2.90
C TYR A 114 -1.45 -7.28 -2.49
N LEU A 115 -1.58 -6.59 -1.35
CA LEU A 115 -0.46 -5.84 -0.77
C LEU A 115 0.72 -6.77 -0.46
N ILE A 116 0.47 -7.94 0.12
CA ILE A 116 1.50 -8.95 0.38
C ILE A 116 2.18 -9.39 -0.91
N ILE A 117 1.42 -9.79 -1.94
CA ILE A 117 1.97 -10.20 -3.24
C ILE A 117 2.82 -9.09 -3.86
N HIS A 118 2.33 -7.84 -3.81
CA HIS A 118 3.07 -6.69 -4.34
C HIS A 118 4.41 -6.50 -3.61
N ARG A 119 4.42 -6.66 -2.28
CA ARG A 119 5.63 -6.61 -1.46
C ARG A 119 6.60 -7.75 -1.76
N GLU A 120 6.11 -8.96 -1.99
CA GLU A 120 6.94 -10.10 -2.38
C GLU A 120 7.61 -9.86 -3.74
N ALA A 121 6.88 -9.29 -4.70
CA ALA A 121 7.43 -8.92 -6.01
C ALA A 121 8.55 -7.87 -5.91
N MET A 122 8.54 -7.06 -4.85
CA MET A 122 9.61 -6.11 -4.52
C MET A 122 10.74 -6.71 -3.67
N GLY A 123 10.66 -7.99 -3.29
CA GLY A 123 11.67 -8.69 -2.49
C GLY A 123 11.49 -8.60 -0.97
N PHE A 124 10.33 -8.16 -0.48
CA PHE A 124 10.00 -8.22 0.95
C PHE A 124 9.37 -9.57 1.30
N TRP A 125 10.06 -10.37 2.12
CA TRP A 125 9.64 -11.73 2.47
C TRP A 125 8.91 -11.86 3.82
N HIS A 126 8.95 -10.82 4.65
CA HIS A 126 8.31 -10.79 5.97
C HIS A 126 7.15 -9.79 5.97
N HIS A 127 6.00 -10.23 6.48
CA HIS A 127 4.73 -9.49 6.37
C HIS A 127 4.05 -9.17 7.69
N ASP A 128 4.73 -9.41 8.82
CA ASP A 128 4.19 -9.18 10.17
C ASP A 128 3.74 -7.73 10.37
N ASP A 129 4.42 -6.79 9.73
CA ASP A 129 4.07 -5.38 9.73
C ASP A 129 2.73 -5.09 9.03
N VAL A 130 2.42 -5.76 7.92
CA VAL A 130 1.12 -5.62 7.23
C VAL A 130 -0.01 -6.10 8.12
N PHE A 131 0.15 -7.25 8.79
CA PHE A 131 -0.87 -7.76 9.71
C PHE A 131 -1.03 -6.88 10.96
N ARG A 132 0.07 -6.27 11.43
CA ARG A 132 0.07 -5.35 12.57
C ARG A 132 -0.56 -3.99 12.23
N LEU A 133 -0.27 -3.45 11.05
CA LEU A 133 -0.79 -2.15 10.60
C LEU A 133 -2.24 -2.24 10.16
N TYR A 134 -2.64 -3.35 9.53
CA TYR A 134 -3.99 -3.55 9.00
C TYR A 134 -4.66 -4.78 9.63
N PRO A 135 -4.98 -4.75 10.93
CA PRO A 135 -5.63 -5.88 11.59
C PRO A 135 -7.07 -6.02 11.12
N ILE A 136 -7.36 -7.10 10.39
CA ILE A 136 -8.72 -7.38 9.92
C ILE A 136 -9.50 -8.10 11.03
N PRO A 137 -10.62 -7.53 11.52
CA PRO A 137 -11.40 -8.16 12.59
C PRO A 137 -12.03 -9.49 12.18
N ALA A 138 -12.49 -10.27 13.17
CA ALA A 138 -13.21 -11.52 12.93
C ALA A 138 -14.55 -11.30 12.22
N SER A 139 -15.05 -12.33 11.53
CA SER A 139 -16.40 -12.30 10.95
C SER A 139 -17.47 -12.29 12.02
N LEU A 140 -18.63 -11.69 11.72
CA LEU A 140 -19.79 -11.70 12.59
C LEU A 140 -20.74 -12.85 12.23
N THR A 141 -21.30 -13.50 13.24
CA THR A 141 -22.29 -14.58 13.07
C THR A 141 -23.69 -13.98 12.94
N PRO A 142 -24.49 -14.39 11.94
CA PRO A 142 -25.89 -13.97 11.83
C PRO A 142 -26.71 -14.36 13.05
N LEU A 143 -27.65 -13.50 13.42
CA LEU A 143 -28.61 -13.73 14.49
C LEU A 143 -29.63 -14.78 14.03
N SER A 144 -29.85 -15.79 14.87
CA SER A 144 -30.93 -16.77 14.67
C SER A 144 -32.16 -16.37 15.50
N ALA A 145 -33.36 -16.46 14.92
CA ALA A 145 -34.56 -16.54 15.73
C ALA A 145 -34.42 -17.78 16.62
N ARG A 146 -34.59 -17.62 17.95
CA ARG A 146 -34.43 -18.74 18.89
C ARG A 146 -35.10 -20.01 18.35
N GLN A 147 -34.35 -21.10 18.31
CA GLN A 147 -34.89 -22.43 18.02
C GLN A 147 -36.02 -22.68 19.02
N SER A 148 -37.25 -22.85 18.52
CA SER A 148 -38.35 -23.34 19.34
C SER A 148 -37.92 -24.67 19.97
N PRO A 149 -38.19 -24.91 21.26
CA PRO A 149 -37.84 -26.19 21.87
C PRO A 149 -38.55 -27.30 21.09
N GLU A 150 -37.76 -28.27 20.62
CA GLU A 150 -38.25 -29.48 19.97
C GLU A 150 -39.33 -30.11 20.87
N PRO A 151 -40.54 -30.42 20.36
CA PRO A 151 -41.57 -31.03 21.18
C PRO A 151 -41.05 -32.39 21.66
N PRO A 152 -41.29 -32.77 22.94
CA PRO A 152 -40.77 -34.01 23.48
C PRO A 152 -41.25 -35.19 22.63
N ALA A 153 -40.30 -36.01 22.19
CA ALA A 153 -40.57 -37.26 21.49
C ALA A 153 -41.57 -38.07 22.33
N ARG A 154 -42.75 -38.33 21.76
CA ARG A 154 -43.76 -39.19 22.38
C ARG A 154 -43.20 -40.61 22.39
N ALA A 155 -42.86 -41.09 23.58
CA ALA A 155 -42.67 -42.51 23.88
C ALA A 155 -44.02 -43.18 24.17
#